data_AF-A0A3Q7F1Y8-F1
#
_entry.id   AF-A0A3Q7F1Y8-F1
#
_cell.length_a   1.000
_cell.length_b   1.000
_cell.length_c   1.000
_cell.angle_alpha   90.00
_cell.angle_beta   90.00
_cell.angle_gamma   90.00
#
_symmetry.space_group_name_H-M   'P 1'
#
loop_
_entity.id
_entity.type
_entity.pdbx_description
1 polymer ?
#
loop_
_entity_poly.entity_id
_entity_poly.type
_entity_poly.pdbx_seq_one_letter_code
_entity_poly.pdbx_strand_id
1 'polypeptide(L)'
;MNKDQLEELRVKPLSASSASKRTLVPALNMRLWYAAHLELPDGTVLKGATLVAIRPSEQPKKEVVGADGNWVGAAFKEPYGTAARMLVKRRTYCLEMNSF
;
A
#
# COMPACT_ATOMS: atom_id res chain seq x y z
N MET A 1 5.90 8.25 -3.12
CA MET A 1 6.85 8.18 -4.24
C MET A 1 7.92 9.23 -3.99
N ASN A 2 9.18 8.83 -3.81
CA ASN A 2 10.27 9.77 -3.55
C ASN A 2 10.90 10.24 -4.85
N LYS A 3 11.71 11.31 -4.80
CA LYS A 3 12.36 11.91 -5.97
C LYS A 3 13.13 10.87 -6.78
N ASP A 4 13.88 10.01 -6.11
CA ASP A 4 14.70 8.98 -6.77
C ASP A 4 13.85 7.97 -7.56
N GLN A 5 12.69 7.59 -7.01
CA GLN A 5 11.74 6.70 -7.67
C GLN A 5 11.06 7.37 -8.88
N LEU A 6 10.86 8.69 -8.81
CA LEU A 6 10.32 9.46 -9.93
C LEU A 6 11.36 9.61 -11.05
N GLU A 7 12.64 9.83 -10.72
CA GLU A 7 13.73 9.85 -11.70
C GLU A 7 13.94 8.47 -12.32
N GLU A 8 13.86 7.39 -11.55
CA GLU A 8 13.95 6.03 -12.08
C GLU A 8 12.89 5.76 -13.15
N LEU A 9 11.65 6.22 -12.94
CA LEU A 9 10.58 6.12 -13.95
C LEU A 9 10.84 6.95 -15.23
N ARG A 10 11.61 8.03 -15.15
CA ARG A 10 12.01 8.81 -16.34
C ARG A 10 13.09 8.10 -17.14
N VAL A 11 14.01 7.43 -16.46
CA VAL A 11 15.14 6.71 -17.08
C VAL A 11 14.74 5.33 -17.57
N LYS A 12 13.82 4.66 -16.86
CA LYS A 12 13.23 3.36 -17.22
C LYS A 12 11.71 3.52 -17.30
N PRO A 13 11.20 4.11 -18.40
CA PRO A 13 9.76 4.21 -18.59
C PRO A 13 9.15 2.81 -18.58
N LEU A 14 8.00 2.67 -17.93
CA LEU A 14 7.24 1.43 -17.94
C LEU A 14 6.96 1.05 -19.41
N SER A 15 7.26 -0.18 -19.78
CA SER A 15 7.07 -0.66 -21.15
C SER A 15 5.62 -0.45 -21.58
N ALA A 16 5.42 0.29 -22.66
CA ALA A 16 4.11 0.39 -23.30
C ALA A 16 3.78 -0.97 -23.91
N SER A 17 2.53 -1.42 -23.75
CA SER A 17 2.06 -2.61 -24.45
C SER A 17 2.18 -2.40 -25.96
N SER A 18 2.81 -3.34 -26.67
CA SER A 18 2.99 -3.23 -28.14
C SER A 18 1.65 -3.19 -28.89
N ALA A 19 0.56 -3.67 -28.26
CA ALA A 19 -0.78 -3.76 -28.85
C ALA A 19 -1.77 -2.71 -28.33
N SER A 20 -1.41 -1.87 -27.36
CA SER A 20 -2.31 -0.90 -26.73
C SER A 20 -1.54 0.28 -26.16
N LYS A 21 -2.08 1.51 -26.23
CA LYS A 21 -1.50 2.71 -25.56
C LYS A 21 -1.54 2.63 -24.02
N ARG A 22 -1.56 1.43 -23.45
CA ARG A 22 -1.62 1.14 -22.02
C ARG A 22 -0.22 0.81 -21.51
N THR A 23 0.04 1.22 -20.29
CA THR A 23 1.25 0.89 -19.54
C THR A 23 1.15 -0.51 -19.00
N LEU A 24 2.15 -1.36 -19.25
CA LEU A 24 2.24 -2.67 -18.61
C LEU A 24 2.45 -2.48 -17.10
N VAL A 25 1.52 -3.02 -16.32
CA VAL A 25 1.60 -3.02 -14.86
C VAL A 25 1.76 -4.47 -14.39
N PRO A 26 2.65 -4.74 -13.41
CA PRO A 26 2.78 -6.08 -12.87
C PRO A 26 1.47 -6.49 -12.19
N ALA A 27 1.23 -7.80 -12.05
CA ALA A 27 0.16 -8.28 -11.20
C ALA A 27 0.37 -7.73 -9.77
N LEU A 28 -0.70 -7.28 -9.13
CA LEU A 28 -0.66 -6.64 -7.81
C LEU A 28 -1.52 -7.39 -6.80
N ASN A 29 -1.03 -7.46 -5.57
CA ASN A 29 -1.78 -7.81 -4.38
C ASN A 29 -2.05 -6.53 -3.58
N MET A 30 -3.31 -6.28 -3.29
CA MET A 30 -3.77 -5.12 -2.53
C MET A 30 -4.45 -5.57 -1.24
N ARG A 31 -4.18 -4.86 -0.15
CA ARG A 31 -4.87 -4.99 1.13
C ARG A 31 -5.45 -3.65 1.55
N LEU A 32 -6.67 -3.68 2.04
CA LEU A 32 -7.43 -2.52 2.46
C LEU A 32 -7.90 -2.73 3.91
N TRP A 33 -7.68 -1.70 4.74
CA TRP A 33 -8.27 -1.58 6.07
C TRP A 33 -9.10 -0.30 6.12
N TYR A 34 -10.25 -0.37 6.79
CA TYR A 34 -11.18 0.75 6.87
C TYR A 34 -11.74 0.92 8.29
N ALA A 35 -11.89 2.18 8.69
CA ALA A 35 -12.64 2.61 9.85
C ALA A 35 -13.44 3.87 9.53
N ALA A 36 -14.77 3.81 9.62
CA ALA A 36 -15.63 4.98 9.45
C ALA A 36 -15.29 6.12 10.43
N HIS A 37 -14.82 5.76 11.63
CA HIS A 37 -14.37 6.66 12.67
C HIS A 37 -13.18 6.02 13.41
N LEU A 38 -12.08 6.75 13.53
CA LEU A 38 -10.86 6.32 14.21
C LEU A 38 -10.34 7.48 15.07
N GLU A 39 -10.44 7.33 16.39
CA GLU A 39 -9.91 8.28 17.36
C GLU A 39 -8.50 7.84 17.78
N LEU A 40 -7.55 8.78 17.75
CA LEU A 40 -6.16 8.56 18.10
C LEU A 40 -5.91 8.92 19.57
N PRO A 41 -4.82 8.45 20.19
CA PRO A 41 -4.53 8.70 21.61
C PRO A 41 -4.35 10.18 21.99
N ASP A 42 -4.04 11.04 21.02
CA ASP A 42 -3.92 12.49 21.20
C ASP A 42 -5.26 13.23 21.11
N GLY A 43 -6.37 12.50 20.96
CA GLY A 43 -7.72 13.05 20.77
C GLY A 43 -8.06 13.40 19.31
N THR A 44 -7.14 13.19 18.37
CA THR A 44 -7.41 13.44 16.94
C THR A 44 -8.41 12.41 16.41
N VAL A 45 -9.45 12.88 15.73
CA VAL A 45 -10.46 12.02 15.11
C VAL A 45 -10.29 11.99 13.59
N LEU A 46 -10.09 10.80 13.03
CA LEU A 46 -10.08 10.54 11.60
C LEU A 46 -11.41 9.91 11.16
N LYS A 47 -12.16 10.60 10.30
CA LYS A 47 -13.39 10.08 9.69
C LYS A 47 -13.06 9.41 8.35
N GLY A 48 -13.64 8.23 8.09
CA GLY A 48 -13.41 7.47 6.86
C GLY A 48 -11.96 7.01 6.66
N ALA A 49 -11.25 6.74 7.76
CA ALA A 49 -9.85 6.36 7.72
C ALA A 49 -9.65 5.07 6.91
N THR A 50 -8.84 5.17 5.86
CA THR A 50 -8.61 4.09 4.90
C THR A 50 -7.12 3.89 4.71
N LEU A 51 -6.65 2.66 4.89
CA LEU A 51 -5.26 2.27 4.64
C LEU A 51 -5.23 1.24 3.52
N VAL A 52 -4.45 1.52 2.49
CA VAL A 52 -4.23 0.62 1.36
C VAL A 52 -2.75 0.25 1.28
N ALA A 53 -2.46 -1.04 1.23
CA ALA A 53 -1.13 -1.57 0.98
C ALA A 53 -1.12 -2.31 -0.35
N ILE A 54 -0.30 -1.86 -1.29
CA ILE A 54 -0.19 -2.42 -2.65
C ILE A 54 1.22 -2.99 -2.81
N ARG A 55 1.33 -4.22 -3.32
CA ARG A 55 2.62 -4.83 -3.66
C ARG A 55 2.52 -5.64 -4.96
N PRO A 56 3.59 -5.74 -5.76
CA PRO A 56 3.65 -6.72 -6.84
C PRO A 56 3.42 -8.15 -6.33
N SER A 57 2.73 -8.96 -7.12
CA SER A 57 2.39 -10.35 -6.80
C SER A 57 3.62 -11.28 -6.86
N GLU A 58 4.53 -11.04 -7.79
CA GLU A 58 5.70 -11.90 -8.08
C GLU A 58 6.94 -11.59 -7.23
N GLN A 59 6.93 -10.50 -6.45
CA GLN A 59 8.04 -10.26 -5.52
C GLN A 59 8.03 -11.37 -4.45
N PRO A 60 9.17 -12.04 -4.21
CA PRO A 60 9.25 -13.08 -3.20
C PRO A 60 8.76 -12.49 -1.89
N LYS A 61 7.91 -13.22 -1.18
CA LYS A 61 7.56 -12.93 0.21
C LYS A 61 8.85 -13.06 1.00
N LYS A 62 9.71 -12.04 0.98
CA LYS A 62 10.76 -11.92 1.97
C LYS A 62 9.98 -11.97 3.27
N GLU A 63 10.14 -13.06 4.01
CA GLU A 63 9.54 -13.29 5.32
C GLU A 63 10.12 -12.21 6.24
N VAL A 64 9.64 -10.98 6.10
CA VAL A 64 9.77 -9.95 7.10
C VAL A 64 8.75 -10.35 8.16
N VAL A 65 9.21 -11.32 8.96
CA VAL A 65 8.78 -11.72 10.29
C VAL A 65 7.54 -10.96 10.77
N GLY A 66 6.42 -11.68 10.81
CA GLY A 66 5.19 -11.25 11.47
C GLY A 66 4.05 -10.95 10.50
N ALA A 67 3.07 -11.84 10.48
CA ALA A 67 1.71 -11.68 9.95
C ALA A 67 1.39 -10.27 9.39
N ASP A 68 1.45 -10.15 8.06
CA ASP A 68 0.51 -9.37 7.24
C ASP A 68 0.16 -7.90 7.57
N GLY A 69 0.91 -7.21 8.44
CA GLY A 69 0.67 -5.79 8.75
C GLY A 69 1.87 -5.01 9.31
N ASN A 70 2.96 -5.69 9.67
CA ASN A 70 4.07 -5.06 10.40
C ASN A 70 4.83 -4.00 9.59
N TRP A 71 5.06 -4.22 8.29
CA TRP A 71 5.75 -3.23 7.44
C TRP A 71 4.93 -1.96 7.21
N VAL A 72 3.60 -2.07 7.17
CA VAL A 72 2.71 -0.92 6.92
C VAL A 72 2.66 0.01 8.12
N GLY A 73 2.71 -0.54 9.34
CA GLY A 73 2.67 0.22 10.59
C GLY A 73 3.90 1.10 10.87
N ALA A 74 5.03 0.82 10.21
CA ALA A 74 6.27 1.59 10.31
C ALA A 74 6.50 2.55 9.13
N ALA A 75 5.64 2.53 8.11
CA ALA A 75 5.82 3.32 6.89
C ALA A 75 5.47 4.81 7.08
N PHE A 76 4.76 5.16 8.16
CA PHE A 76 4.25 6.50 8.40
C PHE A 76 4.84 7.10 9.69
N LYS A 77 5.07 8.41 9.67
CA LYS A 77 5.37 9.19 10.88
C LYS A 77 4.10 9.45 11.67
N GLU A 78 4.24 9.80 12.95
CA GLU A 78 3.11 10.21 13.77
C GLU A 78 2.43 11.48 13.21
N PRO A 79 1.10 11.61 13.35
CA PRO A 79 0.17 10.70 14.04
C PRO A 79 -0.30 9.50 13.17
N TYR A 80 0.04 9.51 11.87
CA TYR A 80 -0.42 8.49 10.92
C TYR A 80 0.22 7.12 11.12
N GLY A 81 1.41 7.06 11.74
CA GLY A 81 2.02 5.81 12.21
C GLY A 81 1.11 5.09 13.21
N THR A 82 0.61 5.81 14.22
CA THR A 82 -0.38 5.27 15.16
C THR A 82 -1.67 4.89 14.46
N ALA A 83 -2.19 5.74 13.57
CA ALA A 83 -3.40 5.42 12.81
C ALA A 83 -3.24 4.12 11.99
N ALA A 84 -2.11 3.93 11.30
CA ALA A 84 -1.82 2.74 10.52
C ALA A 84 -1.75 1.49 11.41
N ARG A 85 -1.05 1.55 12.56
CA ARG A 85 -0.99 0.44 13.54
C ARG A 85 -2.35 0.09 14.13
N MET A 86 -3.26 1.06 14.28
CA MET A 86 -4.62 0.80 14.72
C MET A 86 -5.48 0.20 13.60
N LEU A 87 -5.32 0.65 12.35
CA LEU A 87 -6.07 0.15 11.20
C LEU A 87 -5.71 -1.30 10.86
N VAL A 88 -4.43 -1.69 10.89
CA VAL A 88 -4.01 -3.06 10.54
C VAL A 88 -4.54 -4.15 11.49
N LYS A 89 -5.00 -3.76 12.69
CA LYS A 89 -5.67 -4.65 13.65
C LYS A 89 -7.14 -4.92 13.32
N ARG A 90 -7.71 -4.19 12.35
CA ARG A 90 -9.10 -4.35 11.90
C ARG A 90 -9.20 -5.38 10.79
N ARG A 91 -10.43 -5.66 10.35
CA ARG A 91 -10.71 -6.53 9.20
C ARG A 91 -9.98 -6.02 7.96
N THR A 92 -9.26 -6.92 7.30
CA THR A 92 -8.59 -6.70 6.02
C THR A 92 -9.50 -7.13 4.87
N TYR A 93 -9.52 -6.35 3.79
CA TYR A 93 -10.06 -6.75 2.50
C TYR A 93 -8.90 -6.93 1.53
N CYS A 94 -8.85 -8.09 0.87
CA CYS A 94 -7.80 -8.43 -0.09
C CYS A 94 -8.35 -8.32 -1.52
N LEU A 95 -7.56 -7.72 -2.41
CA LEU A 95 -7.85 -7.62 -3.84
C LEU A 95 -6.61 -8.05 -4.63
N GLU A 96 -6.79 -8.96 -5.57
CA GLU A 96 -5.76 -9.35 -6.53
C GLU A 96 -6.10 -8.73 -7.89
N MET A 97 -5.12 -8.08 -8.50
CA MET A 97 -5.26 -7.45 -9.81
C MET A 97 -4.22 -8.07 -10.74
N ASN A 98 -4.69 -8.85 -11.72
CA ASN A 98 -3.82 -9.49 -12.70
C ASN A 98 -3.22 -8.44 -13.65
N SER A 99 -2.03 -8.73 -14.19
CA SER A 99 -1.39 -7.88 -15.19
C SER A 99 -2.22 -7.81 -16.48
N PHE A 100 -2.18 -6.67 -17.15
CA PHE A 100 -2.83 -6.39 -18.44
C PHE A 100 -1.83 -5.76 -19.42
#